data_AF-A0A7G1KJW8-F1
#
_entry.id   AF-A0A7G1KJW8-F1
#
_cell.length_a   1.000
_cell.length_b   1.000
_cell.length_c   1.000
_cell.angle_alpha   90.00
_cell.angle_beta   90.00
_cell.angle_gamma   90.00
#
_symmetry.space_group_name_H-M   'P 1'
#
loop_
_entity.id
_entity.type
_entity.pdbx_description
1 polymer ?
#
loop_
_entity_poly.entity_id
_entity_poly.type
_entity_poly.pdbx_seq_one_letter_code
_entity_poly.pdbx_strand_id
1 'polypeptide(L)'
;MIKSTSFAAALCAAAALLFLPAGPAQAQSPHCAKAIELINVAIDTSGGTMDAETATALSGRLNGLAEMAEGAEKDAISAYAAALVDDSVTDLDPYTTELNIACA
;
A
#
# COMPACT_ATOMS: atom_id res chain seq x y z
N MET A 1 -17.68 -54.98 -12.41
CA MET A 1 -17.43 -53.96 -13.43
C MET A 1 -18.52 -52.90 -13.34
N ILE A 2 -18.18 -51.65 -13.01
CA ILE A 2 -18.90 -50.35 -13.16
C ILE A 2 -17.98 -49.36 -12.42
N LYS A 3 -17.00 -48.75 -13.10
CA LYS A 3 -17.02 -47.54 -13.94
C LYS A 3 -16.88 -46.26 -13.11
N SER A 4 -15.68 -45.68 -13.21
CA SER A 4 -15.21 -44.41 -12.66
C SER A 4 -16.18 -43.24 -12.88
N THR A 5 -16.14 -42.25 -12.00
CA THR A 5 -16.19 -40.83 -12.39
C THR A 5 -15.61 -39.94 -11.28
N SER A 6 -14.69 -39.08 -11.69
CA SER A 6 -13.99 -38.07 -10.92
C SER A 6 -14.95 -36.98 -10.43
N PHE A 7 -14.80 -36.55 -9.17
CA PHE A 7 -15.37 -35.29 -8.68
C PHE A 7 -14.31 -34.20 -8.75
N ALA A 8 -14.31 -33.48 -9.87
CA ALA A 8 -13.70 -32.16 -9.97
C ALA A 8 -14.74 -31.09 -9.58
N ALA A 9 -14.23 -29.90 -9.24
CA ALA A 9 -14.94 -28.65 -8.96
C ALA A 9 -15.44 -28.43 -7.53
N ALA A 10 -14.52 -28.04 -6.65
CA ALA A 10 -14.81 -27.03 -5.62
C ALA A 10 -14.34 -25.68 -6.21
N LEU A 11 -15.22 -25.00 -6.96
CA LEU A 11 -15.93 -23.80 -6.52
C LEU A 11 -15.00 -22.64 -6.17
N CYS A 12 -14.72 -21.87 -7.22
CA CYS A 12 -14.36 -20.46 -7.22
C CYS A 12 -15.09 -19.68 -6.12
N ALA A 13 -14.36 -19.21 -5.12
CA ALA A 13 -14.83 -18.19 -4.19
C ALA A 13 -13.69 -17.26 -3.79
N ALA A 14 -13.07 -16.62 -4.79
CA ALA A 14 -12.10 -15.53 -4.57
C ALA A 14 -12.45 -14.27 -5.38
N ALA A 15 -13.64 -14.19 -5.97
CA ALA A 15 -14.02 -13.10 -6.87
C ALA A 15 -14.74 -11.91 -6.17
N ALA A 16 -14.95 -11.95 -4.86
CA ALA A 16 -15.68 -10.89 -4.14
C ALA A 16 -14.79 -9.75 -3.62
N LEU A 17 -13.46 -9.82 -3.75
CA LEU A 17 -12.56 -8.75 -3.31
C LEU A 17 -12.25 -7.72 -4.41
N LEU A 18 -12.76 -7.90 -5.63
CA LEU A 18 -12.41 -7.05 -6.79
C LEU A 18 -13.22 -5.74 -6.87
N PHE A 19 -14.11 -5.45 -5.91
CA PHE A 19 -14.97 -4.26 -5.96
C PHE A 19 -15.14 -3.52 -4.63
N LEU A 20 -14.35 -3.85 -3.61
CA LEU A 20 -14.25 -2.94 -2.48
C LEU A 20 -13.22 -1.87 -2.87
N PRO A 21 -13.57 -0.56 -2.83
CA PRO A 21 -12.51 0.42 -2.62
C PRO A 21 -11.73 -0.08 -1.41
N ALA A 22 -10.41 -0.15 -1.51
CA ALA A 22 -9.54 -0.46 -0.38
C ALA A 22 -9.73 0.64 0.67
N GLY A 23 -10.82 0.54 1.45
CA GLY A 23 -11.00 1.31 2.66
C GLY A 23 -9.86 0.92 3.59
N PRO A 24 -9.21 1.87 4.26
CA PRO A 24 -8.03 1.59 5.06
C PRO A 24 -8.37 0.50 6.07
N ALA A 25 -7.61 -0.59 6.02
CA ALA A 25 -7.74 -1.72 6.94
C ALA A 25 -7.67 -1.17 8.39
N GLN A 26 -8.72 -1.42 9.16
CA GLN A 26 -8.87 -0.85 10.50
C GLN A 26 -8.03 -1.63 11.52
N ALA A 27 -6.75 -1.29 11.59
CA ALA A 27 -5.92 -1.39 12.81
C ALA A 27 -4.76 -0.39 12.76
N GLN A 28 -4.97 0.82 12.24
CA GLN A 28 -3.89 1.77 12.01
C GLN A 28 -3.36 2.35 13.32
N SER A 29 -2.08 2.10 13.62
CA SER A 29 -1.33 2.94 14.55
C SER A 29 -1.42 4.41 14.14
N PRO A 30 -1.17 5.36 15.06
CA PRO A 30 -1.12 6.78 14.71
C PRO A 30 -0.16 7.08 13.55
N HIS A 31 0.92 6.31 13.40
CA HIS A 31 1.89 6.48 12.32
C HIS A 31 1.32 6.00 10.98
N CYS A 32 0.71 4.82 10.93
CA CYS A 32 0.04 4.34 9.74
C CYS A 32 -1.10 5.27 9.27
N ALA A 33 -1.93 5.74 10.20
CA ALA A 33 -2.98 6.70 9.88
C ALA A 33 -2.40 7.99 9.29
N LYS A 34 -1.30 8.49 9.86
CA LYS A 34 -0.65 9.70 9.36
C LYS A 34 0.02 9.48 8.01
N ALA A 35 0.65 8.33 7.76
CA ALA A 35 1.28 8.01 6.48
C ALA A 35 0.25 8.03 5.35
N ILE A 36 -0.89 7.36 5.54
CA ILE A 36 -1.98 7.35 4.55
C ILE A 36 -2.57 8.75 4.33
N GLU A 37 -2.75 9.54 5.40
CA GLU A 37 -3.18 10.94 5.27
C GLU A 37 -2.21 11.75 4.40
N LEU A 38 -0.91 11.64 4.65
CA LEU A 38 0.12 12.36 3.89
C LEU A 38 0.13 11.99 2.41
N ILE A 39 -0.01 10.69 2.11
CA ILE A 39 -0.06 10.15 0.75
C ILE A 39 -1.30 10.67 0.02
N ASN A 40 -2.49 10.57 0.64
CA ASN A 40 -3.73 11.04 0.04
C ASN A 40 -3.70 12.55 -0.22
N VAL A 41 -3.17 13.35 0.72
CA VAL A 41 -3.00 14.80 0.52
C VAL A 41 -2.08 15.12 -0.67
N ALA A 42 -1.00 14.36 -0.85
CA ALA A 42 -0.09 14.56 -1.97
C ALA A 42 -0.75 14.19 -3.32
N ILE A 43 -1.52 13.10 -3.36
CA ILE A 43 -2.30 12.70 -4.54
C ILE A 43 -3.34 13.77 -4.90
N ASP A 44 -4.11 14.24 -3.91
CA ASP A 44 -5.13 15.27 -4.10
C ASP A 44 -4.52 16.59 -4.59
N THR A 45 -3.39 17.00 -4.00
CA THR A 45 -2.70 18.26 -4.37
C THR A 45 -2.09 18.19 -5.77
N SER A 46 -1.58 17.02 -6.16
CA SER A 46 -0.95 16.82 -7.46
C SER A 46 -1.94 16.59 -8.61
N GLY A 47 -3.25 16.50 -8.32
CA GLY A 47 -4.26 16.20 -9.33
C GLY A 47 -4.10 14.82 -9.96
N GLY A 48 -3.49 13.87 -9.25
CA GLY A 48 -3.25 12.51 -9.71
C GLY A 48 -1.93 12.30 -10.48
N THR A 49 -1.10 13.33 -10.67
CA THR A 49 0.27 13.16 -11.20
C THR A 49 1.26 13.92 -10.35
N MET A 50 1.95 13.19 -9.48
CA MET A 50 2.90 13.76 -8.54
C MET A 50 4.19 14.16 -9.24
N ASP A 51 4.51 15.46 -9.23
CA ASP A 51 5.80 15.95 -9.74
C ASP A 51 6.95 15.61 -8.78
N ALA A 52 8.18 15.76 -9.28
CA ALA A 52 9.38 15.39 -8.54
C ALA A 52 9.55 16.20 -7.23
N GLU A 53 9.11 17.46 -7.21
CA GLU A 53 9.16 18.31 -6.02
C GLU A 53 8.19 17.81 -4.93
N THR A 54 6.95 17.50 -5.32
CA THR A 54 5.92 16.95 -4.44
C THR A 54 6.31 15.57 -3.93
N ALA A 55 6.86 14.71 -4.79
CA ALA A 55 7.34 13.38 -4.41
C ALA A 55 8.50 13.46 -3.41
N THR A 56 9.45 14.38 -3.64
CA THR A 56 10.57 14.64 -2.71
C THR A 56 10.08 15.17 -1.36
N ALA A 57 9.14 16.12 -1.38
CA ALA A 57 8.55 16.66 -0.17
C ALA A 57 7.78 15.59 0.62
N LEU A 58 7.02 14.73 -0.07
CA LEU A 58 6.31 13.62 0.56
C LEU A 58 7.30 12.60 1.14
N SER A 59 8.32 12.21 0.39
CA SER A 59 9.39 11.31 0.86
C SER A 59 10.04 11.81 2.15
N GLY A 60 10.39 13.10 2.22
CA GLY A 60 10.94 13.70 3.44
C GLY A 60 9.99 13.61 4.63
N ARG A 61 8.68 13.87 4.43
CA ARG A 61 7.67 13.78 5.50
C ARG A 61 7.46 12.34 5.96
N LEU A 62 7.43 11.37 5.05
CA LEU A 62 7.27 9.95 5.37
C LEU A 62 8.50 9.40 6.09
N ASN A 63 9.72 9.77 5.68
CA ASN A 63 10.93 9.40 6.41
C ASN A 63 10.93 9.97 7.84
N GLY A 64 10.55 11.24 8.02
CA GLY A 64 10.41 11.82 9.36
C GLY A 64 9.37 11.10 10.23
N LEU A 65 8.29 10.60 9.63
CA LEU A 65 7.29 9.79 10.31
C LEU A 65 7.80 8.39 10.65
N ALA A 66 8.55 7.76 9.74
CA ALA A 66 9.13 6.44 9.95
C ALA A 66 10.13 6.42 11.10
N GLU A 67 10.84 7.52 11.35
CA GLU A 67 11.71 7.65 12.54
C GLU A 67 10.95 7.61 13.88
N MET A 68 9.64 7.83 13.86
CA MET A 68 8.78 7.73 15.04
C MET A 68 8.01 6.40 15.13
N ALA A 69 8.02 5.61 14.06
CA ALA A 69 7.42 4.29 14.01
C ALA A 69 8.43 3.20 14.41
N GLU A 70 7.95 1.99 14.63
CA GLU A 70 8.80 0.84 14.97
C GLU A 70 8.42 -0.39 14.15
N GLY A 71 9.36 -1.33 14.03
CA GLY A 71 9.15 -2.61 13.35
C GLY A 71 8.69 -2.47 11.91
N ALA A 72 7.72 -3.31 11.52
CA ALA A 72 7.24 -3.41 10.14
C ALA A 72 6.64 -2.09 9.61
N GLU A 73 6.04 -1.26 10.47
CA GLU A 73 5.50 0.05 10.07
C GLU A 73 6.62 1.00 9.64
N LYS A 74 7.71 1.07 10.42
CA LYS A 74 8.88 1.88 10.07
C LYS A 74 9.45 1.44 8.73
N ASP A 75 9.63 0.14 8.55
CA ASP A 75 10.24 -0.41 7.34
C ASP A 75 9.38 -0.13 6.11
N ALA A 76 8.06 -0.33 6.20
CA ALA A 76 7.15 -0.10 5.10
C ALA A 76 7.00 1.39 4.74
N ILE A 77 6.89 2.28 5.75
CA ILE A 77 6.82 3.73 5.52
C ILE A 77 8.13 4.24 4.89
N SER A 78 9.29 3.76 5.38
CA SER A 78 10.60 4.14 4.82
C SER A 78 10.78 3.63 3.39
N ALA A 79 10.35 2.40 3.11
CA ALA A 79 10.43 1.83 1.78
C ALA A 79 9.55 2.60 0.77
N TYR A 80 8.32 2.95 1.16
CA TYR A 80 7.46 3.79 0.34
C TYR A 80 8.09 5.18 0.11
N ALA A 81 8.66 5.78 1.16
CA ALA A 81 9.33 7.07 1.07
C ALA A 81 10.52 7.04 0.10
N ALA A 82 11.33 5.97 0.12
CA ALA A 82 12.45 5.80 -0.80
C ALA A 82 11.97 5.64 -2.25
N ALA A 83 10.91 4.84 -2.46
CA ALA A 83 10.35 4.58 -3.79
C ALA A 83 9.83 5.84 -4.49
N LEU A 84 9.33 6.84 -3.73
CA LEU A 84 8.85 8.11 -4.30
C LEU A 84 9.92 8.93 -5.02
N VAL A 85 11.19 8.76 -4.64
CA VAL A 85 12.31 9.56 -5.16
C VAL A 85 13.34 8.70 -5.91
N ASP A 86 13.04 7.42 -6.09
CA ASP A 86 13.86 6.50 -6.85
C ASP A 86 13.41 6.51 -8.31
N ASP A 87 14.20 7.15 -9.18
CA ASP A 87 13.94 7.24 -10.61
C ASP A 87 13.88 5.86 -11.31
N SER A 88 14.37 4.79 -10.66
CA SER A 88 14.26 3.42 -11.18
C SER A 88 12.90 2.77 -10.88
N VAL A 89 12.14 3.32 -9.94
CA VAL A 89 10.80 2.86 -9.59
C VAL A 89 9.79 3.50 -10.53
N THR A 90 9.15 2.66 -11.35
CA THR A 90 8.10 3.08 -12.31
C THR A 90 6.69 2.74 -11.83
N ASP A 91 6.59 1.97 -10.75
CA ASP A 91 5.35 1.49 -10.17
C ASP A 91 5.44 1.47 -8.63
N LEU A 92 4.51 2.17 -7.98
CA LEU A 92 4.42 2.26 -6.52
C LEU A 92 3.48 1.22 -5.91
N ASP A 93 2.77 0.43 -6.71
CA ASP A 93 1.81 -0.57 -6.22
C ASP A 93 2.44 -1.61 -5.27
N PRO A 94 3.68 -2.11 -5.50
CA PRO A 94 4.32 -3.02 -4.56
C PRO A 94 4.54 -2.37 -3.18
N TYR A 95 5.03 -1.13 -3.15
CA TYR A 95 5.28 -0.39 -1.91
C TYR A 95 3.98 0.00 -1.22
N THR A 96 2.94 0.34 -1.98
CA THR A 96 1.59 0.60 -1.47
C THR A 96 1.01 -0.66 -0.82
N THR A 97 1.24 -1.82 -1.43
CA THR A 97 0.80 -3.12 -0.90
C THR A 97 1.49 -3.44 0.41
N GLU A 98 2.81 -3.33 0.48
CA GLU A 98 3.56 -3.56 1.73
C GLU A 98 3.17 -2.57 2.83
N LEU A 99 2.96 -1.30 2.49
CA LEU A 99 2.45 -0.29 3.43
C LEU A 99 1.06 -0.69 3.98
N ASN A 100 0.16 -1.12 3.10
CA ASN A 100 -1.18 -1.55 3.52
C ASN A 100 -1.14 -2.81 4.39
N ILE A 101 -0.24 -3.77 4.11
CA ILE A 101 -0.04 -4.96 4.93
C ILE A 101 0.49 -4.59 6.32
N ALA A 102 1.48 -3.69 6.38
CA ALA A 102 2.07 -3.24 7.65
C ALA A 102 1.09 -2.42 8.49
N CYS A 103 0.10 -1.78 7.86
CA CYS A 103 -0.89 -0.92 8.51
C CYS A 103 -2.25 -1.60 8.75
N ALA A 104 -2.37 -2.91 8.52
CA ALA A 104 -3.62 -3.69 8.64
C ALA A 104 -3.82 -4.38 9.99
#